data_AF-A0A0Q8LX92-F1
#
_entry.id   AF-A0A0Q8LX92-F1
#
_cell.length_a   1.000
_cell.length_b   1.000
_cell.length_c   1.000
_cell.angle_alpha   90.00
_cell.angle_beta   90.00
_cell.angle_gamma   90.00
#
_symmetry.space_group_name_H-M   'P 1'
#
loop_
_entity.id
_entity.type
_entity.pdbx_description
1 polymer ?
#
loop_
_entity_poly.entity_id
_entity_poly.type
_entity_poly.pdbx_seq_one_letter_code
_entity_poly.pdbx_strand_id
1 'polypeptide(L)'
;MIVGVLAVCAWAIGRSTGFPAPVLAAVAGMGLGLAGLSGQMAPGLVLWAKPGLKIGVALLGAQIAWAELAALGLPVALASGGVVMASLGAGTLIGTLAGLPLVEALIAASAVSICGASAAMAAASALPETDNSRRTTALVVVGVNLLSTIAMVAYPVLATALGFSPRQIGVFLGLSIHDVAQVVAAGSSVSPVTEASAALAKLSRILWLGPVIVTIALTMRGGSAGSRRFPAPPLFVWGFAGLMLLRSLGLIPETLLPALATASQILLLGGVCAISAQVAPRDLLRIEPRLAWTLAAATAVIAVLAAVTSLTLVA
;
A
#
# COMPACT_ATOMS: atom_id res chain seq x y z
N MET A 1 5.66 -17.22 -16.74
CA MET A 1 7.05 -17.45 -16.27
C MET A 1 7.83 -16.14 -16.17
N ILE A 2 7.98 -15.37 -17.26
CA ILE A 2 8.77 -14.11 -17.30
C ILE A 2 8.39 -13.10 -16.20
N VAL A 3 7.09 -12.79 -16.01
CA VAL A 3 6.65 -11.84 -14.96
C VAL A 3 7.09 -12.28 -13.57
N GLY A 4 7.01 -13.58 -13.27
CA GLY A 4 7.47 -14.13 -11.99
C GLY A 4 8.98 -13.96 -11.82
N VAL A 5 9.77 -14.22 -12.86
CA VAL A 5 11.22 -13.99 -12.84
C VAL A 5 11.53 -12.52 -12.58
N LEU A 6 10.88 -11.60 -13.29
CA LEU A 6 11.07 -10.16 -13.09
C LEU A 6 10.68 -9.72 -11.67
N ALA A 7 9.61 -10.29 -11.10
CA ALA A 7 9.22 -10.04 -9.73
C ALA A 7 10.26 -10.51 -8.72
N VAL A 8 10.83 -11.71 -8.91
CA VAL A 8 11.92 -12.23 -8.07
C VAL A 8 13.19 -11.39 -8.21
N CYS A 9 13.56 -10.99 -9.43
CA CYS A 9 14.69 -10.10 -9.66
C CYS A 9 14.49 -8.75 -8.98
N ALA A 10 13.31 -8.13 -9.12
CA ALA A 10 12.98 -6.88 -8.46
C ALA A 10 13.04 -7.00 -6.92
N TRP A 11 12.52 -8.11 -6.37
CA TRP A 11 12.62 -8.41 -4.95
C TRP A 11 14.07 -8.57 -4.48
N ALA A 12 14.87 -9.38 -5.19
CA ALA A 12 16.25 -9.67 -4.83
C ALA A 12 17.14 -8.42 -4.90
N ILE A 13 17.03 -7.66 -5.99
CA ILE A 13 17.76 -6.40 -6.18
C ILE A 13 17.33 -5.37 -5.14
N GLY A 14 16.03 -5.22 -4.89
CA GLY A 14 15.54 -4.28 -3.89
C GLY A 14 16.05 -4.63 -2.49
N ARG A 15 16.11 -5.92 -2.15
CA ARG A 15 16.65 -6.41 -0.88
C ARG A 15 18.15 -6.19 -0.75
N SER A 16 18.94 -6.36 -1.83
CA SER A 16 20.40 -6.21 -1.78
C SER A 16 20.87 -4.76 -1.84
N THR A 17 20.14 -3.90 -2.55
CA THR A 17 20.52 -2.49 -2.79
C THR A 17 19.80 -1.49 -1.89
N GLY A 18 18.70 -1.91 -1.23
CA GLY A 18 17.80 -1.01 -0.52
C GLY A 18 16.88 -0.18 -1.44
N PHE A 19 16.98 -0.37 -2.76
CA PHE A 19 16.14 0.33 -3.73
C PHE A 19 14.69 -0.19 -3.69
N PRO A 20 13.66 0.65 -3.92
CA PRO A 20 12.27 0.22 -3.82
C PRO A 20 11.91 -0.86 -4.86
N ALA A 21 11.75 -2.11 -4.41
CA ALA A 21 11.41 -3.25 -5.26
C ALA A 21 10.18 -3.03 -6.17
N PRO A 22 9.08 -2.38 -5.73
CA PRO A 22 7.93 -2.21 -6.61
C PRO A 22 8.18 -1.15 -7.70
N VAL A 23 9.13 -0.24 -7.54
CA VAL A 23 9.59 0.63 -8.63
C VAL A 23 10.33 -0.19 -9.69
N LEU A 24 11.24 -1.08 -9.27
CA LEU A 24 11.93 -2.00 -10.19
C LEU A 24 10.94 -2.89 -10.96
N ALA A 25 9.95 -3.45 -10.26
CA ALA A 25 8.92 -4.27 -10.88
C ALA A 25 8.07 -3.47 -11.89
N ALA A 26 7.70 -2.22 -11.55
CA ALA A 26 6.98 -1.35 -12.47
C ALA A 26 7.80 -1.02 -13.73
N VAL A 27 9.08 -0.64 -13.56
CA VAL A 27 10.01 -0.35 -14.67
C VAL A 27 10.23 -1.58 -15.55
N ALA A 28 10.43 -2.75 -14.95
CA ALA A 28 10.57 -4.01 -15.69
C ALA A 28 9.30 -4.33 -16.49
N GLY A 29 8.12 -4.15 -15.87
CA GLY A 29 6.84 -4.27 -16.55
C GLY A 29 6.71 -3.33 -17.74
N MET A 30 6.99 -2.04 -17.55
CA MET A 30 7.00 -1.07 -18.65
C MET A 30 7.93 -1.47 -19.79
N GLY A 31 9.12 -2.00 -19.48
CA GLY A 31 10.07 -2.50 -20.47
C GLY A 31 9.47 -3.60 -21.34
N LEU A 32 8.69 -4.52 -20.75
CA LEU A 32 7.94 -5.53 -21.52
C LEU A 32 6.87 -4.91 -22.43
N GLY A 33 6.18 -3.88 -21.96
CA GLY A 33 5.21 -3.12 -22.74
C GLY A 33 5.86 -2.40 -23.93
N LEU A 34 7.00 -1.73 -23.70
CA LEU A 34 7.81 -1.06 -24.73
C LEU A 34 8.28 -2.03 -25.82
N ALA A 35 8.70 -3.22 -25.41
CA ALA A 35 9.19 -4.25 -26.33
C ALA A 35 8.07 -4.90 -27.17
N GLY A 36 6.79 -4.51 -26.99
CA GLY A 36 5.66 -5.08 -27.71
C GLY A 36 5.33 -6.52 -27.29
N LEU A 37 5.91 -7.00 -26.18
CA LEU A 37 5.76 -8.39 -25.71
C LEU A 37 4.47 -8.60 -24.91
N SER A 38 3.77 -7.52 -24.55
CA SER A 38 2.55 -7.57 -23.72
C SER A 38 1.44 -8.40 -24.36
N GLY A 39 1.24 -8.29 -25.68
CA GLY A 39 0.23 -9.05 -26.40
C GLY A 39 0.49 -10.56 -26.37
N GLN A 40 1.73 -10.98 -26.59
CA GLN A 40 2.13 -12.40 -26.58
C GLN A 40 2.05 -13.02 -25.17
N MET A 41 2.16 -12.19 -24.14
CA MET A 41 2.17 -12.60 -22.73
C MET A 41 0.83 -12.34 -22.02
N ALA A 42 -0.22 -11.93 -22.74
CA ALA A 42 -1.48 -11.47 -22.15
C ALA A 42 -2.07 -12.45 -21.11
N PRO A 43 -2.14 -13.78 -21.35
CA PRO A 43 -2.67 -14.71 -20.34
C PRO A 43 -1.86 -14.69 -19.03
N GLY A 44 -0.53 -14.62 -19.15
CA GLY A 44 0.37 -14.51 -18.01
C GLY A 44 0.21 -13.20 -17.26
N LEU A 45 0.13 -12.07 -17.99
CA LEU A 45 -0.08 -10.75 -17.38
C LEU A 45 -1.39 -10.69 -16.60
N VAL A 46 -2.48 -11.24 -17.14
CA VAL A 46 -3.77 -11.30 -16.44
C VAL A 46 -3.68 -12.13 -15.16
N LEU A 47 -2.97 -13.26 -15.17
CA LEU A 47 -2.77 -14.12 -13.99
C LEU A 47 -2.06 -13.37 -12.85
N TRP A 48 -1.01 -12.63 -13.15
CA TRP A 48 -0.28 -11.89 -12.12
C TRP A 48 -1.04 -10.64 -11.66
N ALA A 49 -1.66 -9.90 -12.60
CA ALA A 49 -2.39 -8.68 -12.30
C ALA A 49 -3.69 -8.90 -11.49
N LYS A 50 -4.31 -10.09 -11.59
CA LYS A 50 -5.60 -10.37 -10.92
C LYS A 50 -5.49 -11.41 -9.80
N PRO A 51 -5.42 -12.74 -10.06
CA PRO A 51 -5.37 -13.71 -8.98
C PRO A 51 -4.06 -13.63 -8.18
N GLY A 52 -2.91 -13.42 -8.83
CA GLY A 52 -1.63 -13.26 -8.14
C GLY A 52 -1.68 -12.11 -7.13
N LEU A 53 -2.14 -10.95 -7.57
CA LEU A 53 -2.37 -9.78 -6.73
C LEU A 53 -3.29 -10.08 -5.52
N LYS A 54 -4.44 -10.71 -5.77
CA LYS A 54 -5.43 -11.05 -4.72
C LYS A 54 -4.85 -12.01 -3.68
N ILE A 55 -4.10 -13.02 -4.13
CA ILE A 55 -3.43 -13.97 -3.23
C ILE A 55 -2.33 -13.24 -2.45
N GLY A 56 -1.55 -12.38 -3.10
CA GLY A 56 -0.52 -11.56 -2.45
C GLY A 56 -1.10 -10.69 -1.33
N VAL A 57 -2.24 -10.02 -1.58
CA VAL A 57 -2.95 -9.25 -0.56
C VAL A 57 -3.47 -10.15 0.55
N ALA A 58 -4.07 -11.31 0.25
CA ALA A 58 -4.54 -12.24 1.28
C ALA A 58 -3.39 -12.70 2.20
N LEU A 59 -2.22 -13.03 1.63
CA LEU A 59 -1.03 -13.44 2.37
C LEU A 59 -0.48 -12.36 3.32
N LEU A 60 -0.74 -11.07 3.06
CA LEU A 60 -0.39 -10.01 4.03
C LEU A 60 -1.12 -10.20 5.37
N GLY A 61 -2.27 -10.86 5.40
CA GLY A 61 -2.99 -11.14 6.64
C GLY A 61 -2.20 -12.03 7.59
N ALA A 62 -1.40 -12.97 7.06
CA ALA A 62 -0.55 -13.85 7.85
C ALA A 62 0.58 -13.11 8.59
N GLN A 63 0.87 -11.87 8.19
CA GLN A 63 1.91 -11.02 8.78
C GLN A 63 1.42 -10.23 9.98
N ILE A 64 0.12 -10.31 10.33
CA ILE A 64 -0.49 -9.50 11.38
C ILE A 64 -1.04 -10.45 12.46
N ALA A 65 -0.54 -10.31 13.69
CA ALA A 65 -1.03 -11.06 14.85
C ALA A 65 -1.84 -10.16 15.79
N TRP A 66 -2.93 -10.70 16.34
CA TRP A 66 -3.74 -10.01 17.36
C TRP A 66 -2.92 -9.62 18.59
N ALA A 67 -1.93 -10.43 18.97
CA ALA A 67 -1.05 -10.13 20.10
C ALA A 67 -0.24 -8.83 19.87
N GLU A 68 0.26 -8.60 18.66
CA GLU A 68 0.98 -7.37 18.30
C GLU A 68 0.04 -6.16 18.31
N LEU A 69 -1.20 -6.36 17.88
CA LEU A 69 -2.28 -5.36 17.93
C LEU A 69 -2.74 -5.02 19.36
N ALA A 70 -2.80 -6.02 20.23
CA ALA A 70 -3.12 -5.84 21.64
C ALA A 70 -1.97 -5.12 22.38
N ALA A 71 -0.72 -5.45 22.04
CA ALA A 71 0.46 -4.76 22.56
C ALA A 71 0.54 -3.28 22.11
N LEU A 72 -0.07 -2.96 20.97
CA LEU A 72 -0.18 -1.59 20.46
C LEU A 72 -1.05 -0.67 21.34
N GLY A 73 -1.99 -1.25 22.08
CA GLY A 73 -3.01 -0.53 22.81
C GLY A 73 -4.15 -0.03 21.91
N LEU A 74 -5.38 -0.22 22.39
CA LEU A 74 -6.60 0.24 21.71
C LEU A 74 -6.55 1.74 21.31
N PRO A 75 -5.99 2.67 22.13
CA PRO A 75 -5.91 4.09 21.75
C PRO A 75 -5.08 4.34 20.48
N VAL A 76 -3.93 3.66 20.33
CA VAL A 76 -3.06 3.83 19.17
C VAL A 76 -3.70 3.24 17.91
N ALA A 77 -4.35 2.08 18.04
CA ALA A 77 -5.08 1.46 16.94
C ALA A 77 -6.25 2.35 16.44
N LEU A 78 -7.02 2.93 17.36
CA LEU A 78 -8.12 3.84 17.04
C LEU A 78 -7.62 5.15 16.44
N ALA A 79 -6.56 5.74 16.99
CA ALA A 79 -5.96 6.95 16.44
C ALA A 79 -5.39 6.72 15.04
N SER A 80 -4.73 5.57 14.81
CA SER A 80 -4.29 5.14 13.49
C SER A 80 -5.46 5.05 12.52
N GLY A 81 -6.61 4.53 12.96
CA GLY A 81 -7.84 4.53 12.18
C GLY A 81 -8.34 5.93 11.85
N GLY A 82 -8.32 6.84 12.82
CA GLY A 82 -8.64 8.25 12.62
C GLY A 82 -7.75 8.89 11.55
N VAL A 83 -6.43 8.67 11.60
CA VAL A 83 -5.49 9.14 10.58
C VAL A 83 -5.80 8.55 9.21
N VAL A 84 -6.06 7.24 9.12
CA VAL A 84 -6.42 6.56 7.86
C VAL A 84 -7.69 7.16 7.27
N MET A 85 -8.76 7.29 8.05
CA MET A 85 -10.04 7.79 7.57
C MET A 85 -9.98 9.27 7.19
N ALA A 86 -9.29 10.09 7.99
CA ALA A 86 -9.08 11.51 7.69
C ALA A 86 -8.23 11.69 6.43
N SER A 87 -7.12 10.95 6.30
CA SER A 87 -6.28 10.98 5.11
C SER A 87 -7.01 10.47 3.88
N LEU A 88 -7.81 9.41 4.00
CA LEU A 88 -8.58 8.85 2.89
C LEU A 88 -9.62 9.85 2.40
N GLY A 89 -10.38 10.46 3.32
CA GLY A 89 -11.35 11.50 3.00
C GLY A 89 -10.69 12.73 2.36
N ALA A 90 -9.65 13.25 2.98
CA ALA A 90 -8.91 14.41 2.47
C ALA A 90 -8.26 14.11 1.11
N GLY A 91 -7.59 12.97 0.95
CA GLY A 91 -6.97 12.57 -0.31
C GLY A 91 -7.99 12.38 -1.43
N THR A 92 -9.15 11.80 -1.12
CA THR A 92 -10.24 11.65 -2.10
C THR A 92 -10.79 13.02 -2.51
N LEU A 93 -11.01 13.91 -1.53
CA LEU A 93 -11.46 15.28 -1.78
C LEU A 93 -10.44 16.03 -2.66
N ILE A 94 -9.15 16.02 -2.28
CA ILE A 94 -8.07 16.64 -3.06
C ILE A 94 -8.07 16.11 -4.49
N GLY A 95 -8.16 14.80 -4.68
CA GLY A 95 -8.18 14.19 -6.02
C GLY A 95 -9.37 14.64 -6.86
N THR A 96 -10.58 14.63 -6.29
CA THR A 96 -11.79 15.08 -6.99
C THR A 96 -11.76 16.58 -7.30
N LEU A 97 -11.24 17.42 -6.40
CA LEU A 97 -11.04 18.85 -6.63
C LEU A 97 -9.97 19.13 -7.69
N ALA A 98 -8.95 18.28 -7.79
CA ALA A 98 -7.96 18.29 -8.86
C ALA A 98 -8.50 17.75 -10.21
N GLY A 99 -9.77 17.36 -10.26
CA GLY A 99 -10.45 16.88 -11.47
C GLY A 99 -10.18 15.42 -11.81
N LEU A 100 -9.76 14.59 -10.84
CA LEU A 100 -9.73 13.14 -11.01
C LEU A 100 -11.15 12.58 -10.85
N PRO A 101 -11.55 11.59 -11.66
CA PRO A 101 -12.79 10.86 -11.38
C PRO A 101 -12.67 10.11 -10.04
N LEU A 102 -13.82 9.84 -9.42
CA LEU A 102 -13.89 9.33 -8.04
C LEU A 102 -13.12 8.01 -7.85
N VAL A 103 -13.15 7.12 -8.85
CA VAL A 103 -12.45 5.82 -8.80
C VAL A 103 -10.94 6.03 -8.70
N GLU A 104 -10.37 6.88 -9.54
CA GLU A 104 -8.96 7.23 -9.57
C GLU A 104 -8.53 7.97 -8.30
N ALA A 105 -9.36 8.90 -7.81
CA ALA A 105 -9.14 9.60 -6.55
C ALA A 105 -9.11 8.64 -5.35
N LEU A 106 -10.04 7.67 -5.29
CA LEU A 106 -10.07 6.65 -4.24
C LEU A 106 -8.85 5.71 -4.30
N ILE A 107 -8.39 5.35 -5.49
CA ILE A 107 -7.16 4.53 -5.65
C ILE A 107 -5.94 5.30 -5.12
N ALA A 108 -5.79 6.57 -5.52
CA ALA A 108 -4.70 7.43 -5.06
C ALA A 108 -4.75 7.65 -3.53
N ALA A 109 -5.94 7.98 -3.00
CA ALA A 109 -6.14 8.22 -1.57
C ALA A 109 -5.91 6.96 -0.72
N SER A 110 -6.36 5.79 -1.20
CA SER A 110 -6.14 4.50 -0.51
C SER A 110 -4.65 4.18 -0.44
N ALA A 111 -3.91 4.44 -1.53
CA ALA A 111 -2.47 4.22 -1.58
C ALA A 111 -1.75 5.03 -0.49
N VAL A 112 -1.98 6.34 -0.44
CA VAL A 112 -1.34 7.23 0.53
C VAL A 112 -1.77 6.91 1.97
N SER A 113 -3.04 6.57 2.18
CA SER A 113 -3.62 6.48 3.53
C SER A 113 -3.24 5.20 4.28
N ILE A 114 -2.89 4.10 3.59
CA ILE A 114 -2.80 2.77 4.21
C ILE A 114 -1.42 2.12 4.07
N CYS A 115 -0.99 1.72 2.88
CA CYS A 115 0.29 1.01 2.71
C CYS A 115 0.88 1.13 1.29
N GLY A 116 0.58 2.23 0.61
CA GLY A 116 1.12 2.52 -0.71
C GLY A 116 0.57 1.55 -1.75
N ALA A 117 1.49 0.81 -2.39
CA ALA A 117 1.19 -0.01 -3.54
C ALA A 117 0.10 -1.06 -3.28
N SER A 118 0.18 -1.79 -2.17
CA SER A 118 -0.78 -2.87 -1.86
C SER A 118 -2.20 -2.35 -1.63
N ALA A 119 -2.34 -1.16 -1.01
CA ALA A 119 -3.64 -0.51 -0.84
C ALA A 119 -4.22 0.02 -2.16
N ALA A 120 -3.39 0.63 -3.03
CA ALA A 120 -3.81 1.06 -4.36
C ALA A 120 -4.40 -0.11 -5.15
N MET A 121 -3.71 -1.24 -5.11
CA MET A 121 -4.06 -2.47 -5.81
C MET A 121 -5.30 -3.14 -5.21
N ALA A 122 -5.42 -3.18 -3.88
CA ALA A 122 -6.62 -3.68 -3.22
C ALA A 122 -7.85 -2.82 -3.58
N ALA A 123 -7.71 -1.48 -3.57
CA ALA A 123 -8.78 -0.56 -3.94
C ALA A 123 -9.19 -0.73 -5.41
N ALA A 124 -8.22 -0.78 -6.33
CA ALA A 124 -8.47 -1.00 -7.74
C ALA A 124 -9.21 -2.33 -8.01
N SER A 125 -8.96 -3.36 -7.20
CA SER A 125 -9.65 -4.66 -7.32
C SER A 125 -11.09 -4.66 -6.77
N ALA A 126 -11.44 -3.69 -5.93
CA ALA A 126 -12.76 -3.51 -5.32
C ALA A 126 -13.64 -2.52 -6.09
N LEU A 127 -13.02 -1.67 -6.91
CA LEU A 127 -13.67 -0.63 -7.72
C LEU A 127 -13.96 -1.10 -9.16
N PRO A 128 -14.83 -0.40 -9.90
CA PRO A 128 -15.03 -0.65 -11.33
C PRO A 128 -13.71 -0.57 -12.10
N GLU A 129 -13.42 -1.61 -12.89
CA GLU A 129 -12.18 -1.71 -13.66
C GLU A 129 -12.37 -1.05 -15.04
N THR A 130 -11.58 -0.01 -15.31
CA THR A 130 -11.48 0.68 -16.61
C THR A 130 -10.01 0.81 -17.01
N ASP A 131 -9.71 1.09 -18.28
CA ASP A 131 -8.32 1.29 -18.72
C ASP A 131 -7.66 2.48 -18.00
N ASN A 132 -8.43 3.52 -17.71
CA ASN A 132 -7.95 4.68 -16.95
C ASN A 132 -7.64 4.33 -15.49
N SER A 133 -8.47 3.50 -14.86
CA SER A 133 -8.24 2.99 -13.50
C SER A 133 -6.99 2.09 -13.44
N ARG A 134 -6.77 1.21 -14.43
CA ARG A 134 -5.54 0.39 -14.53
C ARG A 134 -4.29 1.26 -14.65
N ARG A 135 -4.31 2.23 -15.57
CA ARG A 135 -3.21 3.19 -15.77
C ARG A 135 -2.93 4.00 -14.52
N THR A 136 -3.98 4.53 -13.90
CA THR A 136 -3.88 5.28 -12.64
C THR A 136 -3.27 4.43 -11.55
N THR A 137 -3.70 3.17 -11.39
CA THR A 137 -3.14 2.26 -10.39
C THR A 137 -1.63 2.08 -10.57
N ALA A 138 -1.16 1.86 -11.81
CA ALA A 138 0.27 1.76 -12.09
C ALA A 138 1.04 3.04 -11.74
N LEU A 139 0.52 4.20 -12.15
CA LEU A 139 1.11 5.51 -11.86
C LEU A 139 1.14 5.81 -10.36
N VAL A 140 0.06 5.50 -9.64
CA VAL A 140 -0.06 5.66 -8.19
C VAL A 140 0.95 4.78 -7.46
N VAL A 141 1.10 3.51 -7.86
CA VAL A 141 2.10 2.60 -7.27
C VAL A 141 3.51 3.18 -7.42
N VAL A 142 3.86 3.68 -8.61
CA VAL A 142 5.18 4.29 -8.84
C VAL A 142 5.34 5.58 -8.03
N GLY A 143 4.36 6.49 -8.12
CA GLY A 143 4.40 7.80 -7.46
C GLY A 143 4.46 7.71 -5.94
N VAL A 144 3.65 6.82 -5.34
CA VAL A 144 3.64 6.65 -3.88
C VAL A 144 4.93 6.04 -3.35
N ASN A 145 5.57 5.14 -4.11
CA ASN A 145 6.87 4.58 -3.73
C ASN A 145 8.00 5.61 -3.84
N LEU A 146 7.98 6.46 -4.88
CA LEU A 146 8.92 7.58 -5.00
C LEU A 146 8.77 8.54 -3.81
N LEU A 147 7.54 8.95 -3.50
CA LEU A 147 7.24 9.79 -2.34
C LEU A 147 7.65 9.12 -1.02
N SER A 148 7.42 7.81 -0.88
CA SER A 148 7.83 7.04 0.29
C SER A 148 9.35 6.93 0.44
N THR A 149 10.08 6.88 -0.68
CA THR A 149 11.55 6.92 -0.68
C THR A 149 12.06 8.29 -0.23
N ILE A 150 11.45 9.37 -0.72
CA ILE A 150 11.76 10.73 -0.26
C ILE A 150 11.47 10.84 1.23
N ALA A 151 10.31 10.37 1.69
CA ALA A 151 9.92 10.38 3.10
C ALA A 151 10.88 9.57 3.98
N MET A 152 11.30 8.38 3.54
CA MET A 152 12.27 7.52 4.24
C MET A 152 13.56 8.25 4.58
N VAL A 153 14.07 9.07 3.67
CA VAL A 153 15.32 9.84 3.86
C VAL A 153 15.05 11.14 4.61
N ALA A 154 14.00 11.87 4.24
CA ALA A 154 13.76 13.22 4.75
C ALA A 154 13.15 13.24 6.15
N TYR A 155 12.20 12.35 6.44
CA TYR A 155 11.38 12.43 7.67
C TYR A 155 12.18 12.18 8.96
N PRO A 156 13.13 11.23 9.03
CA PRO A 156 13.97 11.07 10.22
C PRO A 156 14.74 12.35 10.56
N VAL A 157 15.32 13.01 9.56
CA VAL A 157 16.09 14.25 9.72
C VAL A 157 15.17 15.38 10.17
N LEU A 158 14.01 15.54 9.53
CA LEU A 158 13.03 16.57 9.88
C LEU A 158 12.49 16.38 11.30
N ALA A 159 12.10 15.17 11.69
CA ALA A 159 11.54 14.90 13.01
C ALA A 159 12.58 15.08 14.12
N THR A 160 13.84 14.70 13.86
CA THR A 160 14.96 14.93 14.79
C THR A 160 15.22 16.44 14.95
N ALA A 161 15.23 17.20 13.84
CA ALA A 161 15.41 18.65 13.88
C ALA A 161 14.27 19.38 14.60
N LEU A 162 13.04 18.84 14.55
CA LEU A 162 11.88 19.33 15.29
C LEU A 162 11.88 18.91 16.77
N GLY A 163 12.88 18.17 17.24
CA GLY A 163 13.03 17.77 18.64
C GLY A 163 12.12 16.63 19.09
N PHE A 164 11.62 15.81 18.18
CA PHE A 164 10.76 14.67 18.53
C PHE A 164 11.56 13.62 19.30
N SER A 165 10.95 13.01 20.32
CA SER A 165 11.56 11.88 21.03
C SER A 165 11.67 10.64 20.11
N PRO A 166 12.57 9.67 20.39
CA PRO A 166 12.72 8.48 19.56
C PRO A 166 11.41 7.71 19.30
N ARG A 167 10.51 7.67 20.29
CA ARG A 167 9.19 7.04 20.18
C ARG A 167 8.22 7.89 19.33
N GLN A 168 8.22 9.22 19.50
CA GLN A 168 7.44 10.13 18.65
C GLN A 168 7.87 10.05 17.19
N ILE A 169 9.18 10.05 16.92
CA ILE A 169 9.73 9.84 15.58
C ILE A 169 9.21 8.51 15.03
N GLY A 170 9.27 7.43 15.80
CA GLY A 170 8.80 6.12 15.34
C GLY A 170 7.33 6.13 14.93
N VAL A 171 6.44 6.66 15.79
CA VAL A 171 5.01 6.77 15.47
C VAL A 171 4.78 7.64 14.22
N PHE A 172 5.46 8.78 14.11
CA PHE A 172 5.39 9.66 12.94
C PHE A 172 5.81 8.93 11.66
N LEU A 173 6.95 8.24 11.66
CA LEU A 173 7.45 7.49 10.51
C LEU A 173 6.48 6.37 10.11
N GLY A 174 6.01 5.58 11.07
CA GLY A 174 5.10 4.46 10.83
C GLY A 174 3.72 4.87 10.30
N LEU A 175 3.20 6.01 10.76
CA LEU A 175 1.92 6.54 10.29
C LEU A 175 1.99 7.29 8.96
N SER A 176 3.17 7.76 8.53
CA SER A 176 3.31 8.62 7.35
C SER A 176 3.99 7.96 6.15
N ILE A 177 5.06 7.18 6.32
CA ILE A 177 5.75 6.51 5.21
C ILE A 177 4.87 5.41 4.62
N HIS A 178 4.90 5.21 3.30
CA HIS A 178 3.91 4.39 2.59
C HIS A 178 4.27 2.91 2.50
N ASP A 179 5.56 2.57 2.58
CA ASP A 179 6.03 1.19 2.49
C ASP A 179 6.57 0.65 3.83
N VAL A 180 6.39 -0.65 4.09
CA VAL A 180 6.83 -1.29 5.35
C VAL A 180 8.35 -1.37 5.45
N ALA A 181 9.03 -1.81 4.40
CA ALA A 181 10.49 -1.96 4.42
C ALA A 181 11.16 -0.59 4.57
N GLN A 182 10.62 0.43 3.89
CA GLN A 182 11.12 1.79 4.01
C GLN A 182 10.88 2.41 5.40
N VAL A 183 9.75 2.10 6.05
CA VAL A 183 9.50 2.51 7.44
C VAL A 183 10.57 1.91 8.37
N VAL A 184 10.81 0.61 8.26
CA VAL A 184 11.78 -0.08 9.13
C VAL A 184 13.18 0.48 8.90
N ALA A 185 13.60 0.66 7.65
CA ALA A 185 14.89 1.26 7.30
C ALA A 185 15.04 2.70 7.83
N ALA A 186 13.99 3.52 7.73
CA ALA A 186 13.99 4.87 8.29
C ALA A 186 14.10 4.83 9.83
N GLY A 187 13.34 3.96 10.49
CA GLY A 187 13.34 3.83 11.95
C GLY A 187 14.67 3.30 12.50
N SER A 188 15.26 2.29 11.86
CA SER A 188 16.54 1.71 12.24
C SER A 188 17.70 2.69 12.09
N SER A 189 17.57 3.66 11.18
CA SER A 189 18.57 4.73 11.00
C SER A 189 18.66 5.70 12.19
N VAL A 190 17.63 5.73 13.04
CA VAL A 190 17.54 6.64 14.20
C VAL A 190 17.89 5.90 15.50
N SER A 191 17.13 4.85 15.84
CA SER A 191 17.39 4.03 17.03
C SER A 191 16.55 2.75 17.03
N PRO A 192 16.93 1.71 17.80
CA PRO A 192 16.11 0.50 17.97
C PRO A 192 14.70 0.78 18.51
N VAL A 193 14.55 1.80 19.36
CA VAL A 193 13.25 2.22 19.91
C VAL A 193 12.37 2.83 18.81
N THR A 194 12.97 3.64 17.94
CA THR A 194 12.30 4.26 16.79
C THR A 194 11.87 3.20 15.80
N GLU A 195 12.75 2.24 15.46
CA GLU A 195 12.45 1.11 14.57
C GLU A 195 11.23 0.32 15.06
N ALA A 196 11.26 -0.15 16.31
CA ALA A 196 10.16 -0.91 16.89
C ALA A 196 8.85 -0.11 16.89
N SER A 197 8.90 1.16 17.30
CA SER A 197 7.72 2.03 17.34
C SER A 197 7.15 2.30 15.94
N ALA A 198 8.02 2.46 14.94
CA ALA A 198 7.64 2.70 13.55
C ALA A 198 7.01 1.46 12.91
N ALA A 199 7.60 0.28 13.13
CA ALA A 199 7.03 -0.98 12.67
C ALA A 199 5.62 -1.20 13.25
N LEU A 200 5.45 -0.98 14.56
CA LEU A 200 4.16 -1.10 15.23
C LEU A 200 3.12 -0.13 14.67
N ALA A 201 3.44 1.16 14.58
CA ALA A 201 2.53 2.17 14.02
C ALA A 201 2.18 1.90 12.55
N LYS A 202 3.10 1.29 11.78
CA LYS A 202 2.86 0.90 10.39
C LYS A 202 1.89 -0.27 10.29
N LEU A 203 2.08 -1.31 11.09
CA LEU A 203 1.20 -2.48 11.13
C LEU A 203 -0.21 -2.09 11.57
N SER A 204 -0.34 -1.15 12.51
CA SER A 204 -1.65 -0.62 12.92
C SER A 204 -2.38 0.06 11.77
N ARG A 205 -1.66 0.79 10.92
CA ARG A 205 -2.23 1.43 9.72
C ARG A 205 -2.70 0.39 8.71
N ILE A 206 -1.94 -0.70 8.54
CA ILE A 206 -2.28 -1.79 7.62
C ILE A 206 -3.54 -2.55 8.05
N LEU A 207 -3.82 -2.65 9.36
CA LEU A 207 -5.06 -3.28 9.84
C LEU A 207 -6.31 -2.66 9.20
N TRP A 208 -6.29 -1.36 8.96
CA TRP A 208 -7.41 -0.62 8.37
C TRP A 208 -7.62 -0.91 6.88
N LEU A 209 -6.71 -1.64 6.22
CA LEU A 209 -6.88 -2.08 4.83
C LEU A 209 -8.20 -2.84 4.64
N GLY A 210 -8.45 -3.87 5.45
CA GLY A 210 -9.67 -4.68 5.34
C GLY A 210 -10.95 -3.85 5.45
N PRO A 211 -11.16 -3.14 6.58
CA PRO A 211 -12.33 -2.27 6.78
C PRO A 211 -12.53 -1.22 5.68
N VAL A 212 -11.46 -0.54 5.26
CA VAL A 212 -11.55 0.50 4.22
C VAL A 212 -11.94 -0.11 2.87
N ILE A 213 -11.30 -1.20 2.45
CA ILE A 213 -11.58 -1.83 1.15
C ILE A 213 -13.01 -2.37 1.10
N VAL A 214 -13.51 -2.95 2.20
CA VAL A 214 -14.92 -3.36 2.29
C VAL A 214 -15.84 -2.15 2.16
N THR A 215 -15.55 -1.07 2.88
CA THR A 215 -16.35 0.16 2.82
C THR A 215 -16.41 0.72 1.40
N ILE A 216 -15.27 0.81 0.70
CA ILE A 216 -15.19 1.25 -0.70
C ILE A 216 -16.02 0.32 -1.61
N ALA A 217 -15.90 -1.00 -1.44
CA ALA A 217 -16.62 -1.98 -2.26
C ALA A 217 -18.15 -1.87 -2.08
N LEU A 218 -18.61 -1.60 -0.86
CA LEU A 218 -20.02 -1.48 -0.51
C LEU A 218 -20.63 -0.17 -1.05
N THR A 219 -19.94 0.95 -0.88
CA THR A 219 -20.45 2.27 -1.30
C THR A 219 -20.49 2.40 -2.82
N MET A 220 -19.54 1.81 -3.55
CA MET A 220 -19.46 1.94 -5.01
C MET A 220 -20.37 0.96 -5.77
N ARG A 221 -20.86 -0.10 -5.13
CA ARG A 221 -21.79 -1.08 -5.74
C ARG A 221 -23.27 -0.77 -5.50
N GLY A 222 -23.59 0.18 -4.62
CA GLY A 222 -24.95 0.52 -4.19
C GLY A 222 -25.87 1.18 -5.24
N GLY A 223 -25.45 1.33 -6.50
CA GLY A 223 -26.23 1.98 -7.56
C GLY A 223 -27.19 1.07 -8.34
N SER A 224 -27.11 -0.26 -8.20
CA SER A 224 -28.12 -1.16 -8.77
C SER A 224 -29.25 -1.39 -7.78
N ALA A 225 -30.24 -0.50 -7.82
CA ALA A 225 -31.49 -0.63 -7.07
C ALA A 225 -32.17 -1.96 -7.40
N GLY A 226 -32.13 -2.94 -6.50
CA GLY A 226 -32.85 -4.20 -6.70
C GLY A 226 -32.62 -5.34 -5.70
N SER A 227 -31.51 -5.39 -4.95
CA SER A 227 -31.31 -6.49 -3.98
C SER A 227 -30.84 -5.98 -2.61
N ARG A 228 -31.65 -6.21 -1.58
CA ARG A 228 -31.38 -5.94 -0.14
C ARG A 228 -30.31 -6.85 0.48
N ARG A 229 -29.42 -7.46 -0.30
CA ARG A 229 -28.33 -8.28 0.25
C ARG A 229 -27.11 -7.41 0.44
N PHE A 230 -26.62 -7.34 1.70
CA PHE A 230 -25.25 -6.89 1.97
C PHE A 230 -24.31 -7.65 1.03
N PRO A 231 -23.61 -6.95 0.11
CA PRO A 231 -22.65 -7.59 -0.77
C PRO A 231 -21.56 -8.27 0.06
N ALA A 232 -21.29 -9.55 -0.21
CA ALA A 232 -20.17 -10.23 0.42
C ALA A 232 -18.84 -9.53 0.03
N PRO A 233 -17.93 -9.30 0.99
CA PRO A 233 -16.58 -8.83 0.71
C PRO A 233 -15.88 -9.68 -0.35
N PRO A 234 -14.97 -9.12 -1.16
CA PRO A 234 -14.16 -9.91 -2.08
C PRO A 234 -13.45 -11.08 -1.36
N LEU A 235 -13.36 -12.24 -2.01
CA LEU A 235 -12.78 -13.46 -1.41
C LEU A 235 -11.36 -13.26 -0.82
N PHE A 236 -10.56 -12.36 -1.40
CA PHE A 236 -9.22 -12.08 -0.88
C PHE A 236 -9.24 -11.33 0.47
N VAL A 237 -10.30 -10.58 0.76
CA VAL A 237 -10.51 -9.92 2.07
C VAL A 237 -10.80 -10.98 3.13
N TRP A 238 -11.62 -11.98 2.78
CA TRP A 238 -11.83 -13.15 3.64
C TRP A 238 -10.54 -13.95 3.82
N GLY A 239 -9.74 -14.11 2.76
CA GLY A 239 -8.42 -14.73 2.85
C GLY A 239 -7.48 -13.98 3.78
N PHE A 240 -7.42 -12.65 3.68
CA PHE A 240 -6.64 -11.79 4.58
C PHE A 240 -7.09 -11.96 6.04
N ALA A 241 -8.39 -11.81 6.32
CA ALA A 241 -8.93 -11.92 7.67
C ALA A 241 -8.74 -13.33 8.24
N GLY A 242 -8.93 -14.37 7.42
CA GLY A 242 -8.71 -15.76 7.81
C GLY A 242 -7.25 -16.03 8.15
N LEU A 243 -6.29 -15.59 7.32
CA LEU A 243 -4.87 -15.75 7.59
C LEU A 243 -4.41 -14.97 8.83
N MET A 244 -4.94 -13.77 9.04
CA MET A 244 -4.72 -12.99 10.27
C MET A 244 -5.25 -13.73 11.50
N LEU A 245 -6.44 -14.33 11.42
CA LEU A 245 -7.00 -15.12 12.51
C LEU A 245 -6.15 -16.37 12.79
N LEU A 246 -5.76 -17.11 11.76
CA LEU A 246 -4.89 -18.28 11.89
C LEU A 246 -3.54 -17.91 12.52
N ARG A 247 -2.94 -16.79 12.10
CA ARG A 247 -1.73 -16.24 12.72
C ARG A 247 -1.95 -15.93 14.20
N SER A 248 -3.06 -15.28 14.52
CA SER A 248 -3.41 -14.84 15.87
C SER A 248 -3.70 -16.01 16.83
N LEU A 249 -4.18 -17.14 16.31
CA LEU A 249 -4.40 -18.37 17.07
C LEU A 249 -3.14 -19.24 17.21
N GLY A 250 -1.98 -18.80 16.67
CA GLY A 250 -0.74 -19.58 16.67
C GLY A 250 -0.77 -20.80 15.74
N LEU A 251 -1.74 -20.87 14.81
CA LEU A 251 -1.89 -21.99 13.88
C LEU A 251 -0.96 -21.90 12.68
N ILE A 252 -0.31 -20.74 12.47
CA ILE A 252 0.75 -20.56 11.47
C ILE A 252 2.10 -20.66 12.19
N PRO A 253 2.91 -21.71 11.91
CA PRO A 253 4.26 -21.84 12.42
C PRO A 253 5.12 -20.60 12.14
N GLU A 254 5.87 -20.13 13.15
CA GLU A 254 6.78 -18.99 13.03
C GLU A 254 7.79 -19.16 11.89
N THR A 255 8.20 -20.39 11.61
CA THR A 255 9.13 -20.74 10.52
C THR A 255 8.56 -20.50 9.12
N LEU A 256 7.23 -20.47 8.97
CA LEU A 256 6.58 -20.23 7.68
C LEU A 256 6.35 -18.74 7.38
N LEU A 257 6.36 -17.87 8.38
CA LEU A 257 6.07 -16.44 8.18
C LEU A 257 7.02 -15.76 7.21
N PRO A 258 8.35 -15.95 7.28
CA PRO A 258 9.26 -15.33 6.31
C PRO A 258 8.96 -15.77 4.87
N ALA A 259 8.55 -17.03 4.69
CA ALA A 259 8.19 -17.56 3.38
C ALA A 259 6.85 -16.97 2.88
N LEU A 260 5.84 -16.87 3.74
CA LEU A 260 4.55 -16.23 3.41
C LEU A 260 4.72 -14.75 3.08
N ALA A 261 5.56 -14.04 3.86
CA ALA A 261 5.94 -12.65 3.61
C ALA A 261 6.58 -12.48 2.23
N THR A 262 7.56 -13.33 1.91
CA THR A 262 8.30 -13.29 0.65
C THR A 262 7.39 -13.64 -0.53
N ALA A 263 6.54 -14.66 -0.38
CA ALA A 263 5.55 -15.02 -1.38
C ALA A 263 4.55 -13.89 -1.64
N SER A 264 4.03 -13.24 -0.59
CA SER A 264 3.17 -12.06 -0.70
C SER A 264 3.87 -10.95 -1.50
N GLN A 265 5.11 -10.61 -1.13
CA GLN A 265 5.87 -9.56 -1.82
C GLN A 265 6.07 -9.89 -3.30
N ILE A 266 6.51 -11.11 -3.65
CA ILE A 266 6.75 -11.51 -5.05
C ILE A 266 5.44 -11.45 -5.85
N LEU A 267 4.33 -11.92 -5.28
CA LEU A 267 3.01 -11.87 -5.94
C LEU A 267 2.56 -10.43 -6.21
N LEU A 268 2.73 -9.54 -5.24
CA LEU A 268 2.40 -8.12 -5.39
C LEU A 268 3.31 -7.44 -6.43
N LEU A 269 4.61 -7.69 -6.39
CA LEU A 269 5.58 -7.19 -7.37
C LEU A 269 5.27 -7.70 -8.78
N GLY A 270 4.93 -8.98 -8.93
CA GLY A 270 4.51 -9.54 -10.20
C GLY A 270 3.20 -8.93 -10.71
N GLY A 271 2.25 -8.64 -9.82
CA GLY A 271 1.05 -7.88 -10.13
C GLY A 271 1.36 -6.48 -10.67
N VAL A 272 2.25 -5.74 -10.01
CA VAL A 272 2.72 -4.42 -10.47
C VAL A 272 3.38 -4.54 -11.85
N CYS A 273 4.34 -5.45 -12.01
CA CYS A 273 5.01 -5.69 -13.29
C CYS A 273 4.00 -6.01 -14.40
N ALA A 274 3.00 -6.83 -14.10
CA ALA A 274 2.00 -7.21 -15.08
C ALA A 274 1.06 -6.06 -15.46
N ILE A 275 0.62 -5.25 -14.49
CA ILE A 275 -0.19 -4.06 -14.75
C ILE A 275 0.63 -3.05 -15.56
N SER A 276 1.88 -2.78 -15.17
CA SER A 276 2.77 -1.84 -15.87
C SER A 276 3.09 -2.26 -17.30
N ALA A 277 3.19 -3.56 -17.60
CA ALA A 277 3.40 -4.05 -18.97
C ALA A 277 2.19 -3.85 -19.90
N GLN A 278 1.00 -3.67 -19.33
CA GLN A 278 -0.23 -3.40 -20.07
C GLN A 278 -0.47 -1.89 -20.25
N VAL A 279 0.30 -1.04 -19.57
CA VAL A 279 0.25 0.42 -19.73
C VAL A 279 1.16 0.82 -20.88
N ALA A 280 0.65 1.61 -21.83
CA ALA A 280 1.50 2.08 -22.91
C ALA A 280 2.61 2.98 -22.33
N PRO A 281 3.87 2.83 -22.72
CA PRO A 281 4.98 3.62 -22.17
C PRO A 281 4.82 5.14 -22.39
N ARG A 282 4.17 5.52 -23.49
CA ARG A 282 3.71 6.89 -23.80
C ARG A 282 2.72 7.46 -22.79
N ASP A 283 1.99 6.60 -22.08
CA ASP A 283 1.02 6.99 -21.06
C ASP A 283 1.69 7.35 -19.72
N LEU A 284 2.97 7.00 -19.55
CA LEU A 284 3.74 7.31 -18.34
C LEU A 284 4.59 8.57 -18.51
N LEU A 285 5.01 8.88 -19.74
CA LEU A 285 5.55 10.21 -20.08
C LEU A 285 4.50 11.32 -20.00
N ARG A 286 3.22 10.93 -20.00
CA ARG A 286 2.09 11.78 -19.66
C ARG A 286 1.66 11.52 -18.21
N ILE A 287 2.58 11.72 -17.25
CA ILE A 287 2.17 11.86 -15.86
C ILE A 287 1.16 13.00 -15.84
N GLU A 288 -0.07 12.70 -15.48
CA GLU A 288 -1.07 13.75 -15.35
C GLU A 288 -0.65 14.63 -14.16
N PRO A 289 -0.32 15.92 -14.37
CA PRO A 289 0.18 16.78 -13.30
C PRO A 289 -0.80 16.84 -12.12
N ARG A 290 -2.11 16.72 -12.40
CA ARG A 290 -3.16 16.57 -11.39
C ARG A 290 -2.97 15.36 -10.47
N LEU A 291 -2.57 14.20 -11.00
CA LEU A 291 -2.37 12.99 -10.20
C LEU A 291 -1.11 13.11 -9.34
N ALA A 292 -0.01 13.61 -9.91
CA ALA A 292 1.22 13.83 -9.17
C ALA A 292 1.00 14.83 -8.01
N TRP A 293 0.31 15.94 -8.29
CA TRP A 293 -0.04 16.92 -7.27
C TRP A 293 -0.96 16.33 -6.19
N THR A 294 -1.97 15.54 -6.58
CA THR A 294 -2.86 14.86 -5.63
C THR A 294 -2.08 13.95 -4.68
N LEU A 295 -1.16 13.13 -5.20
CA LEU A 295 -0.34 12.23 -4.38
C LEU A 295 0.59 12.99 -3.43
N ALA A 296 1.22 14.06 -3.90
CA ALA A 296 2.09 14.91 -3.08
C ALA A 296 1.31 15.62 -1.98
N ALA A 297 0.17 16.24 -2.32
CA ALA A 297 -0.69 16.93 -1.37
C ALA A 297 -1.28 15.97 -0.33
N ALA A 298 -1.80 14.82 -0.74
CA ALA A 298 -2.29 13.80 0.19
C ALA A 298 -1.16 13.26 1.09
N THR A 299 0.06 13.10 0.56
CA THR A 299 1.23 12.68 1.36
C THR A 299 1.62 13.75 2.39
N ALA A 300 1.53 15.03 2.04
CA ALA A 300 1.73 16.10 3.01
C ALA A 300 0.65 16.08 4.11
N VAL A 301 -0.61 15.87 3.75
CA VAL A 301 -1.72 15.77 4.71
C VAL A 301 -1.49 14.64 5.70
N ILE A 302 -1.19 13.42 5.24
CA ILE A 302 -0.95 12.30 6.17
C ILE A 302 0.28 12.53 7.04
N ALA A 303 1.32 13.18 6.53
CA ALA A 303 2.49 13.54 7.34
C ALA A 303 2.12 14.51 8.47
N VAL A 304 1.30 15.52 8.19
CA VAL A 304 0.80 16.45 9.22
C VAL A 304 -0.06 15.71 10.25
N LEU A 305 -1.01 14.89 9.79
CA LEU A 305 -1.86 14.10 10.69
C LEU A 305 -1.04 13.15 11.56
N ALA A 306 -0.03 12.49 10.98
CA ALA A 306 0.89 11.61 11.69
C ALA A 306 1.71 12.37 12.73
N ALA A 307 2.22 13.56 12.41
CA ALA A 307 3.00 14.38 13.32
C ALA A 307 2.15 14.89 14.50
N VAL A 308 0.93 15.37 14.24
CA VAL A 308 -0.02 15.76 15.30
C VAL A 308 -0.36 14.57 16.19
N THR A 309 -0.60 13.41 15.58
CA THR A 309 -0.92 12.17 16.31
C THR A 309 0.27 11.72 17.17
N SER A 310 1.50 11.79 16.67
CA SER A 310 2.68 11.42 17.45
C SER A 310 2.89 12.35 18.64
N LEU A 311 2.67 13.66 18.49
CA LEU A 311 2.85 14.64 19.56
C LEU A 311 1.76 14.55 20.64
N THR A 312 0.55 14.11 20.29
CA THR A 312 -0.58 14.05 21.22
C THR A 312 -0.68 12.73 21.99
N LEU A 313 -0.30 11.61 21.36
CA LEU A 313 -0.42 10.28 21.98
C LEU A 313 0.84 9.79 22.67
N VAL A 314 2.00 10.33 22.29
CA VAL A 314 3.29 9.96 22.88
C VAL A 314 3.77 11.11 23.74
N ALA A 315 3.29 11.14 24.98
CA ALA A 315 3.78 11.98 26.06
C ALA A 315 4.81 11.22 26.90
#